data_AF-A0A0E3SC42-F1
#
_entry.id   AF-A0A0E3SC42-F1
#
_cell.length_a   1.000
_cell.length_b   1.000
_cell.length_c   1.000
_cell.angle_alpha   90.00
_cell.angle_beta   90.00
_cell.angle_gamma   90.00
#
_symmetry.space_group_name_H-M   'P 1'
#
loop_
_entity.id
_entity.type
_entity.pdbx_description
1 polymer ?
#
loop_
_entity_poly.entity_id
_entity_poly.type
_entity_poly.pdbx_seq_one_letter_code
_entity_poly.pdbx_strand_id
1 'polypeptide(L)'
;MLITYALTTGAMLKGRIKRIPGNVFRLHRRSGIYFGAFILGSFIYGLLMRLQHGEPVLSSVHGKLGLIIVLIVILQIIPSLVLKNRASYRGLHKIMGYSLAPILFVDASWGLYNGVTQGTKSLVLLHSISGGLVALALVWVLLEVRYPADRSLTRVRIASYFATLLVIAGCWLAGGYNYLTVYGSRIKPVILEGPYPWAHEIIMEAKEHVFVFLPVIALALSLTLYVLDRDTFLNDVSFRRALGTTAYLALFMVLLMFLMGAIISNTGKIGAEV
;
A
#
# COMPACT_ATOMS: atom_id res chain seq x y z
N MET A 1 -12.06 -3.02 10.57
CA MET A 1 -12.09 -2.99 12.06
C MET A 1 -11.18 -4.04 12.69
N LEU A 2 -11.35 -5.35 12.45
CA LEU A 2 -10.48 -6.38 13.06
C LEU A 2 -9.04 -6.44 12.47
N ILE A 3 -8.89 -6.11 11.19
CA ILE A 3 -7.63 -6.17 10.42
C ILE A 3 -6.70 -5.00 10.72
N THR A 4 -7.27 -3.79 10.84
CA THR A 4 -6.53 -2.61 11.32
C THR A 4 -6.03 -2.83 12.73
N TYR A 5 -6.81 -3.48 13.60
CA TYR A 5 -6.37 -3.87 14.94
C TYR A 5 -5.24 -4.92 14.89
N ALA A 6 -5.40 -6.02 14.14
CA ALA A 6 -4.41 -7.10 14.09
C ALA A 6 -3.04 -6.67 13.52
N LEU A 7 -3.01 -5.76 12.54
CA LEU A 7 -1.76 -5.26 11.95
C LEU A 7 -1.05 -4.21 12.83
N THR A 8 -1.80 -3.46 13.64
CA THR A 8 -1.24 -2.34 14.44
C THR A 8 -0.90 -2.71 15.87
N THR A 9 -1.56 -3.73 16.41
CA THR A 9 -1.42 -4.06 17.83
C THR A 9 -0.15 -4.84 18.18
N GLY A 10 0.41 -5.66 17.29
CA GLY A 10 1.33 -6.74 17.72
C GLY A 10 0.74 -7.62 18.85
N ALA A 11 -0.54 -7.43 19.17
CA ALA A 11 -1.24 -8.14 20.21
C ALA A 11 -1.64 -9.43 19.55
N MET A 12 -1.02 -10.51 20.03
CA MET A 12 -1.68 -11.81 19.98
C MET A 12 -3.13 -11.57 20.39
N LEU A 13 -4.05 -11.72 19.44
CA LEU A 13 -5.46 -11.97 19.71
C LEU A 13 -5.49 -13.19 20.65
N LYS A 14 -5.44 -12.93 21.95
CA LYS A 14 -5.55 -13.95 22.99
C LYS A 14 -6.85 -14.71 22.70
N GLY A 15 -6.71 -15.94 22.21
CA GLY A 15 -7.82 -16.86 21.99
C GLY A 15 -8.24 -17.15 20.54
N ARG A 16 -7.74 -16.45 19.49
CA ARG A 16 -8.12 -16.76 18.09
C ARG A 16 -6.98 -17.21 17.18
N ILE A 17 -5.73 -16.84 17.48
CA ILE A 17 -4.57 -17.30 16.73
C ILE A 17 -3.96 -18.46 17.52
N LYS A 18 -4.18 -19.71 17.06
CA LYS A 18 -3.47 -20.89 17.58
C LYS A 18 -1.97 -20.57 17.54
N ARG A 19 -1.28 -20.78 18.67
CA ARG A 19 0.18 -20.60 18.80
C ARG A 19 0.86 -21.34 17.64
N ILE A 20 1.36 -20.61 16.65
CA ILE A 20 2.16 -21.20 15.59
C ILE A 20 3.52 -21.54 16.20
N PRO A 21 4.12 -22.70 15.86
CA PRO A 21 5.52 -22.95 16.12
C PRO A 21 6.33 -22.03 15.21
N GLY A 22 6.63 -20.82 15.69
CA GLY A 22 7.32 -19.80 14.93
C GLY A 22 7.55 -18.56 15.77
N ASN A 23 8.67 -17.89 15.52
CA ASN A 23 9.03 -16.69 16.26
C ASN A 23 8.17 -15.50 15.77
N VAL A 24 6.90 -15.43 16.21
CA VAL A 24 5.92 -14.36 15.89
C VAL A 24 6.54 -12.97 16.13
N PHE A 25 7.39 -12.88 17.15
CA PHE A 25 8.16 -11.69 17.45
C PHE A 25 9.11 -11.30 16.30
N ARG A 26 9.83 -12.26 15.70
CA ARG A 26 10.69 -12.03 14.53
C ARG A 26 9.88 -11.55 13.32
N LEU A 27 8.67 -12.08 13.12
CA LEU A 27 7.80 -11.64 12.03
C LEU A 27 7.30 -10.21 12.25
N HIS A 28 6.73 -9.91 13.42
CA HIS A 28 6.27 -8.56 13.77
C HIS A 28 7.40 -7.54 13.61
N ARG A 29 8.60 -7.86 14.09
CA ARG A 29 9.78 -7.02 13.91
C ARG A 29 10.12 -6.79 12.43
N ARG A 30 10.15 -7.84 11.60
CA ARG A 30 10.44 -7.71 10.16
C ARG A 30 9.39 -6.87 9.44
N SER A 31 8.12 -7.15 9.67
CA SER A 31 7.01 -6.39 9.10
C SER A 31 7.05 -4.91 9.52
N GLY A 32 7.35 -4.64 10.80
CA GLY A 32 7.52 -3.27 11.30
C GLY A 32 8.66 -2.53 10.62
N ILE A 33 9.81 -3.19 10.41
CA ILE A 33 10.95 -2.59 9.68
C ILE A 33 10.58 -2.26 8.24
N TYR A 34 9.96 -3.20 7.50
CA TYR A 34 9.59 -2.96 6.11
C TYR A 34 8.54 -1.85 5.98
N PHE A 35 7.53 -1.86 6.84
CA PHE A 35 6.49 -0.83 6.84
C PHE A 35 7.04 0.55 7.22
N GLY A 36 7.93 0.61 8.22
CA GLY A 36 8.58 1.86 8.59
C GLY A 36 9.53 2.39 7.52
N ALA A 37 10.28 1.52 6.85
CA ALA A 37 11.12 1.91 5.71
C ALA A 37 10.27 2.46 4.56
N PHE A 38 9.11 1.85 4.29
CA PHE A 38 8.16 2.35 3.30
C PHE A 38 7.62 3.75 3.67
N ILE A 39 7.16 3.94 4.90
CA ILE A 39 6.68 5.26 5.40
C ILE A 39 7.78 6.32 5.30
N LEU A 40 9.00 5.98 5.73
CA LEU A 40 10.13 6.89 5.67
C LEU A 40 10.46 7.26 4.21
N GLY A 41 10.49 6.28 3.31
CA GLY A 41 10.69 6.50 1.88
C GLY A 41 9.63 7.41 1.28
N SER A 42 8.34 7.17 1.58
CA SER A 42 7.25 8.01 1.08
C SER A 42 7.32 9.45 1.62
N PHE A 43 7.73 9.62 2.88
CA PHE A 43 7.89 10.94 3.48
C PHE A 43 9.09 11.69 2.90
N ILE A 44 10.25 11.04 2.76
CA ILE A 44 11.44 11.63 2.11
C ILE A 44 11.10 12.05 0.69
N TYR A 45 10.40 11.20 -0.06
CA TYR A 45 9.94 11.54 -1.40
C TYR A 45 9.04 12.78 -1.39
N GLY A 46 8.02 12.84 -0.52
CA GLY A 46 7.16 14.01 -0.39
C GLY A 46 7.90 15.28 0.05
N LEU A 47 8.90 15.14 0.92
CA LEU A 47 9.77 16.22 1.38
C LEU A 47 10.62 16.78 0.24
N LEU A 48 11.30 15.90 -0.50
CA LEU A 48 12.09 16.27 -1.68
C LEU A 48 11.20 17.02 -2.67
N MET A 49 9.97 16.56 -2.86
CA MET A 49 9.06 17.24 -3.78
C MET A 49 8.70 18.64 -3.34
N ARG A 50 8.35 18.84 -2.07
CA ARG A 50 8.03 20.19 -1.56
C ARG A 50 9.22 21.14 -1.59
N LEU A 51 10.43 20.65 -1.29
CA LEU A 51 11.65 21.44 -1.36
C LEU A 51 11.94 21.93 -2.78
N GLN A 52 11.69 21.09 -3.80
CA GLN A 52 11.83 21.50 -5.20
C GLN A 52 10.86 22.62 -5.61
N HIS A 53 9.70 22.73 -4.96
CA HIS A 53 8.69 23.77 -5.26
C HIS A 53 8.75 24.96 -4.30
N GLY A 54 9.75 25.04 -3.42
CA GLY A 54 9.87 26.11 -2.42
C GLY A 54 8.74 26.12 -1.38
N GLU A 55 7.94 25.06 -1.27
CA GLU A 55 6.82 25.00 -0.34
C GLU A 55 7.28 24.53 1.05
N PRO A 56 6.90 25.23 2.14
CA PRO A 56 7.18 24.77 3.48
C PRO A 56 6.45 23.45 3.78
N VAL A 57 7.16 22.47 4.34
CA VAL A 57 6.64 21.12 4.64
C VAL A 57 5.52 21.14 5.67
N LEU A 58 5.66 22.05 6.64
CA LEU A 58 4.74 22.21 7.76
C LEU A 58 3.55 23.12 7.44
N SER A 59 3.38 23.58 6.20
CA SER A 59 2.22 24.40 5.83
C SER A 59 0.93 23.58 5.77
N SER A 60 1.02 22.31 5.34
CA SER A 60 -0.14 21.44 5.15
C SER A 60 -0.40 20.52 6.36
N VAL A 61 -1.68 20.25 6.64
CA VAL A 61 -2.09 19.29 7.68
C VAL A 61 -1.52 17.90 7.38
N HIS A 62 -1.54 17.47 6.11
CA HIS A 62 -0.94 16.20 5.67
C HIS A 62 0.58 16.15 5.95
N GLY A 63 1.32 17.23 5.65
CA GLY A 63 2.75 17.31 5.94
C GLY A 63 3.08 17.25 7.44
N LYS A 64 2.28 17.95 8.27
CA LYS A 64 2.41 17.88 9.74
C LYS A 64 2.15 16.47 10.28
N LEU A 65 1.08 15.82 9.82
CA LEU A 65 0.73 14.45 10.21
C LEU A 65 1.79 13.45 9.73
N GLY A 66 2.27 13.57 8.49
CA GLY A 66 3.35 12.75 7.95
C GLY A 66 4.63 12.81 8.79
N LEU A 67 5.02 14.00 9.25
CA LEU A 67 6.18 14.16 10.13
C LEU A 67 5.96 13.47 11.49
N ILE A 68 4.78 13.64 12.09
CA ILE A 68 4.41 12.96 13.36
C ILE A 68 4.46 11.44 13.18
N ILE A 69 3.93 10.91 12.07
CA ILE A 69 3.96 9.49 11.73
C ILE A 69 5.41 9.00 11.64
N VAL A 70 6.30 9.70 10.94
CA VAL A 70 7.71 9.33 10.82
C VAL A 70 8.41 9.31 12.17
N LEU A 71 8.20 10.34 13.00
CA LEU A 71 8.76 10.41 14.35
C LEU A 71 8.30 9.22 15.21
N ILE A 72 7.00 8.90 15.16
CA ILE A 72 6.45 7.74 15.86
C ILE A 72 7.09 6.44 15.33
N VAL A 73 7.21 6.26 14.02
CA VAL A 73 7.83 5.08 13.40
C VAL A 73 9.30 4.92 13.83
N ILE A 74 10.07 6.02 13.83
CA ILE A 74 11.48 6.02 14.28
C ILE A 74 11.58 5.59 15.74
N LEU A 75 10.78 6.22 16.61
CA LEU A 75 10.71 5.88 18.03
C LEU A 75 10.18 4.46 18.27
N GLN A 76 9.49 3.87 17.30
CA GLN A 76 8.98 2.50 17.38
C GLN A 76 10.01 1.47 16.95
N ILE A 77 10.79 1.76 15.91
CA ILE A 77 11.74 0.83 15.31
C ILE A 77 13.08 0.90 16.03
N ILE A 78 13.66 2.08 16.24
CA ILE A 78 15.03 2.20 16.78
C ILE A 78 15.17 1.54 18.17
N PRO A 79 14.32 1.85 19.18
CA PRO A 79 14.41 1.20 20.47
C PRO A 79 14.21 -0.32 20.40
N SER A 80 13.39 -0.80 19.46
CA SER A 80 13.18 -2.24 19.23
C SER A 80 14.42 -2.97 18.68
N LEU A 81 15.33 -2.24 18.04
CA LEU A 81 16.59 -2.74 17.48
C LEU A 81 17.75 -2.60 18.46
N VAL A 82 17.80 -1.53 19.24
CA VAL A 82 18.96 -1.15 20.06
C VAL A 82 18.84 -1.62 21.51
N LEU A 83 17.66 -1.51 22.13
CA LEU A 83 17.51 -1.77 23.57
C LEU A 83 17.43 -3.27 23.87
N LYS A 84 18.39 -3.75 24.67
CA LYS A 84 18.41 -5.14 25.18
C LYS A 84 17.33 -5.37 26.24
N ASN A 85 17.10 -4.40 27.14
CA ASN A 85 16.07 -4.50 28.18
C ASN A 85 14.74 -3.91 27.68
N ARG A 86 13.81 -4.80 27.33
CA ARG A 86 12.55 -4.41 26.69
C ARG A 86 11.43 -4.05 27.66
N ALA A 87 11.59 -4.36 28.94
CA ALA A 87 10.54 -4.13 29.93
C ALA A 87 10.22 -2.63 30.08
N SER A 88 11.26 -1.79 30.08
CA SER A 88 11.15 -0.34 30.28
C SER A 88 10.41 0.38 29.14
N TYR A 89 10.63 0.00 27.87
CA TYR A 89 10.02 0.68 26.73
C TYR A 89 8.71 0.04 26.21
N ARG A 90 8.34 -1.13 26.74
CA ARG A 90 7.18 -1.91 26.26
C ARG A 90 5.85 -1.14 26.35
N GLY A 91 5.69 -0.30 27.38
CA GLY A 91 4.52 0.57 27.55
C GLY A 91 4.39 1.57 26.40
N LEU A 92 5.44 2.37 26.20
CA LEU A 92 5.52 3.36 25.12
C LEU A 92 5.36 2.73 23.74
N HIS A 93 6.04 1.61 23.48
CA HIS A 93 5.91 0.89 22.21
C HIS A 93 4.46 0.48 21.94
N LYS A 94 3.73 -0.02 22.95
CA LYS A 94 2.31 -0.32 22.76
C LYS A 94 1.50 0.93 22.44
N ILE A 95 1.61 1.98 23.26
CA ILE A 95 0.84 3.22 23.10
C ILE A 95 1.06 3.80 21.71
N MET A 96 2.31 3.96 21.30
CA MET A 96 2.65 4.50 19.99
C MET A 96 2.17 3.64 18.83
N GLY A 97 2.28 2.30 18.95
CA GLY A 97 1.81 1.38 17.91
C GLY A 97 0.30 1.46 17.72
N TYR A 98 -0.45 1.57 18.83
CA TYR A 98 -1.89 1.78 18.81
C TYR A 98 -2.28 3.13 18.21
N SER A 99 -1.56 4.20 18.56
CA SER A 99 -1.81 5.54 18.04
C SER A 99 -1.46 5.68 16.55
N LEU A 100 -0.50 4.91 16.03
CA LEU A 100 -0.08 4.99 14.63
C LEU A 100 -1.22 4.63 13.66
N ALA A 101 -2.07 3.67 14.01
CA ALA A 101 -3.18 3.23 13.16
C ALA A 101 -4.22 4.32 12.85
N PRO A 102 -4.85 4.97 13.85
CA PRO A 102 -5.80 6.03 13.59
C PRO A 102 -5.13 7.26 12.95
N ILE A 103 -3.89 7.59 13.31
CA ILE A 103 -3.17 8.72 12.69
C ILE A 103 -2.96 8.47 11.20
N LEU A 104 -2.49 7.27 10.82
CA LEU A 104 -2.36 6.88 9.41
C LEU A 104 -3.69 6.92 8.66
N PHE A 105 -4.78 6.49 9.32
CA PHE A 105 -6.11 6.54 8.73
C PHE A 105 -6.58 7.98 8.48
N VAL A 106 -6.39 8.87 9.46
CA VAL A 106 -6.72 10.29 9.34
C VAL A 106 -5.86 10.95 8.26
N ASP A 107 -4.56 10.67 8.24
CA ASP A 107 -3.63 11.23 7.27
C ASP A 107 -3.97 10.80 5.84
N ALA A 108 -4.22 9.49 5.63
CA ALA A 108 -4.66 8.96 4.34
C ALA A 108 -6.01 9.53 3.92
N SER A 109 -6.96 9.66 4.85
CA SER A 109 -8.28 10.24 4.58
C SER A 109 -8.20 11.73 4.25
N TRP A 110 -7.28 12.45 4.89
CA TRP A 110 -7.05 13.88 4.63
C TRP A 110 -6.38 14.09 3.27
N GLY A 111 -5.37 13.28 2.94
CA GLY A 111 -4.78 13.25 1.60
C GLY A 111 -5.83 12.96 0.53
N LEU A 112 -6.74 12.02 0.81
CA LEU A 112 -7.85 11.69 -0.06
C LEU A 112 -8.83 12.86 -0.22
N TYR A 113 -9.25 13.48 0.89
CA TYR A 113 -10.14 14.63 0.90
C TYR A 113 -9.57 15.78 0.06
N ASN A 114 -8.29 16.11 0.24
CA ASN A 114 -7.63 17.14 -0.57
C ASN A 114 -7.62 16.76 -2.06
N GLY A 115 -7.37 15.48 -2.39
CA GLY A 115 -7.47 14.99 -3.76
C GLY A 115 -8.88 15.21 -4.35
N VAL A 116 -9.93 14.94 -3.58
CA VAL A 116 -11.33 15.14 -4.01
C VAL A 116 -11.65 16.62 -4.19
N THR A 117 -11.33 17.45 -3.20
CA THR A 117 -11.76 18.86 -3.16
C THR A 117 -10.93 19.77 -4.06
N GLN A 118 -9.68 19.42 -4.35
CA GLN A 118 -8.83 20.16 -5.29
C GLN A 118 -9.10 19.81 -6.76
N GLY A 119 -10.19 19.11 -7.06
CA GLY A 119 -10.63 18.87 -8.44
C GLY A 119 -9.77 17.85 -9.19
N THR A 120 -9.12 16.90 -8.51
CA THR A 120 -8.51 15.75 -9.20
C THR A 120 -9.58 15.12 -10.07
N LYS A 121 -9.33 14.98 -11.38
CA LYS A 121 -10.31 14.41 -12.33
C LYS A 121 -10.89 13.14 -11.72
N SER A 122 -12.22 13.04 -11.67
CA SER A 122 -12.97 11.99 -10.94
C SER A 122 -12.41 10.58 -11.19
N LEU A 123 -11.89 10.32 -12.40
CA LEU A 123 -11.25 9.06 -12.79
C LEU A 123 -9.88 8.80 -12.16
N VAL A 124 -9.02 9.81 -12.02
CA VAL A 124 -7.71 9.67 -11.35
C VAL A 124 -7.89 9.41 -9.86
N LEU A 125 -8.89 10.07 -9.26
CA LEU A 125 -9.26 9.81 -7.88
C LEU A 125 -9.84 8.40 -7.70
N LEU A 126 -10.78 7.99 -8.56
CA LEU A 126 -11.35 6.64 -8.55
C LEU A 126 -10.27 5.56 -8.71
N HIS A 127 -9.34 5.76 -9.65
CA HIS A 127 -8.19 4.89 -9.86
C HIS A 127 -7.33 4.78 -8.61
N SER A 128 -7.01 5.90 -7.97
CA SER A 128 -6.16 5.94 -6.78
C SER A 128 -6.84 5.32 -5.55
N ILE A 129 -8.13 5.59 -5.30
CA ILE A 129 -8.87 4.94 -4.21
C ILE A 129 -8.93 3.43 -4.44
N SER A 130 -9.23 3.02 -5.68
CA SER A 130 -9.35 1.60 -6.02
C SER A 130 -8.05 0.86 -5.77
N GLY A 131 -6.90 1.40 -6.18
CA GLY A 131 -5.60 0.81 -5.87
C GLY A 131 -5.37 0.65 -4.36
N GLY A 132 -5.80 1.62 -3.55
CA GLY A 132 -5.61 1.59 -2.10
C GLY A 132 -6.45 0.50 -1.45
N LEU A 133 -7.70 0.37 -1.88
CA LEU A 133 -8.60 -0.70 -1.47
C LEU A 133 -8.10 -2.08 -1.92
N VAL A 134 -7.53 -2.19 -3.12
CA VAL A 134 -6.86 -3.42 -3.61
C VAL A 134 -5.72 -3.80 -2.68
N ALA A 135 -4.84 -2.85 -2.32
CA ALA A 135 -3.73 -3.12 -1.42
C ALA A 135 -4.21 -3.68 -0.06
N LEU A 136 -5.26 -3.09 0.51
CA LEU A 136 -5.87 -3.58 1.76
C LEU A 136 -6.47 -4.99 1.60
N ALA A 137 -7.16 -5.25 0.50
CA ALA A 137 -7.73 -6.56 0.21
C ALA A 137 -6.65 -7.64 0.01
N LEU A 138 -5.55 -7.32 -0.66
CA LEU A 138 -4.41 -8.22 -0.85
C LEU A 138 -3.67 -8.50 0.46
N VAL A 139 -3.52 -7.50 1.33
CA VAL A 139 -3.00 -7.71 2.70
C VAL A 139 -3.92 -8.65 3.48
N TRP A 140 -5.24 -8.53 3.33
CA TRP A 140 -6.18 -9.48 3.94
C TRP A 140 -5.97 -10.91 3.39
N VAL A 141 -5.89 -11.08 2.06
CA VAL A 141 -5.59 -12.39 1.45
C VAL A 141 -4.31 -12.99 2.04
N LEU A 142 -3.24 -12.21 2.12
CA LEU A 142 -1.95 -12.66 2.68
C LEU A 142 -2.07 -13.14 4.13
N LEU A 143 -2.83 -12.44 4.96
CA LEU A 143 -3.04 -12.83 6.36
C LEU A 143 -3.78 -14.17 6.47
N GLU A 144 -4.84 -14.35 5.69
CA GLU A 144 -5.65 -15.57 5.73
C GLU A 144 -4.91 -16.79 5.14
N VAL A 145 -4.10 -16.58 4.10
CA VAL A 145 -3.23 -17.60 3.53
C VAL A 145 -2.11 -17.96 4.52
N ARG A 146 -1.58 -16.98 5.26
CA ARG A 146 -0.52 -17.22 6.24
C ARG A 146 -1.04 -17.91 7.50
N TYR A 147 -2.27 -17.61 7.90
CA TYR A 147 -2.92 -18.05 9.12
C TYR A 147 -4.28 -18.70 8.84
N PRO A 148 -4.28 -19.88 8.17
CA PRO A 148 -5.51 -20.51 7.75
C PRO A 148 -6.33 -21.00 8.96
N ALA A 149 -7.64 -20.79 8.86
CA ALA A 149 -8.67 -21.31 9.76
C ALA A 149 -9.84 -21.84 8.93
N ASP A 150 -10.80 -22.50 9.57
CA ASP A 150 -11.89 -23.23 8.88
C ASP A 150 -12.68 -22.42 7.86
N ARG A 151 -12.86 -21.12 8.12
CA ARG A 151 -13.57 -20.16 7.24
C ARG A 151 -12.65 -19.25 6.42
N SER A 152 -11.32 -19.47 6.47
CA SER A 152 -10.34 -18.61 5.78
C SER A 152 -10.47 -18.68 4.27
N LEU A 153 -10.70 -19.86 3.68
CA LEU A 153 -10.84 -20.00 2.23
C LEU A 153 -11.98 -19.14 1.67
N THR A 154 -13.16 -19.13 2.31
CA THR A 154 -14.29 -18.29 1.89
C THR A 154 -13.94 -16.81 1.96
N ARG A 155 -13.29 -16.35 3.04
CA ARG A 155 -12.88 -14.95 3.20
C ARG A 155 -11.82 -14.53 2.19
N VAL A 156 -10.86 -15.42 1.93
CA VAL A 156 -9.82 -15.22 0.90
C VAL A 156 -10.43 -15.09 -0.48
N ARG A 157 -11.39 -15.95 -0.84
CA ARG A 157 -12.12 -15.85 -2.11
C ARG A 157 -12.79 -14.49 -2.25
N ILE A 158 -13.59 -14.09 -1.26
CA ILE A 158 -14.28 -12.78 -1.25
C ILE A 158 -13.29 -11.63 -1.39
N ALA A 159 -12.22 -11.62 -0.58
CA ALA A 159 -11.20 -10.58 -0.63
C ALA A 159 -10.48 -10.56 -2.00
N SER A 160 -10.18 -11.73 -2.58
CA SER A 160 -9.55 -11.82 -3.89
C SER A 160 -10.47 -11.34 -5.02
N TYR A 161 -11.76 -11.70 -5.01
CA TYR A 161 -12.71 -11.24 -6.03
C TYR A 161 -12.92 -9.73 -5.94
N PHE A 162 -13.01 -9.21 -4.72
CA PHE A 162 -13.09 -7.77 -4.51
C PHE A 162 -11.83 -7.05 -5.00
N ALA A 163 -10.64 -7.58 -4.72
CA ALA A 163 -9.38 -7.05 -5.24
C ALA A 163 -9.37 -7.08 -6.78
N THR A 164 -9.73 -8.20 -7.40
CA THR A 164 -9.77 -8.36 -8.86
C THR A 164 -10.77 -7.40 -9.51
N LEU A 165 -11.97 -7.24 -8.93
CA LEU A 165 -12.96 -6.27 -9.40
C LEU A 165 -12.40 -4.84 -9.38
N LEU A 166 -11.78 -4.43 -8.28
CA LEU A 166 -11.20 -3.09 -8.14
C LEU A 166 -9.98 -2.88 -9.04
N VAL A 167 -9.18 -3.91 -9.27
CA VAL A 167 -8.08 -3.86 -10.25
C VAL A 167 -8.66 -3.64 -11.66
N ILE A 168 -9.66 -4.41 -12.08
CA ILE A 168 -10.22 -4.29 -13.43
C ILE A 168 -10.98 -2.97 -13.59
N ALA A 169 -11.99 -2.70 -12.76
CA ALA A 169 -12.86 -1.54 -12.94
C ALA A 169 -12.16 -0.23 -12.56
N GLY A 170 -11.52 -0.21 -11.39
CA GLY A 170 -10.94 0.99 -10.84
C GLY A 170 -9.54 1.27 -11.37
N CYS A 171 -8.66 0.26 -11.36
CA CYS A 171 -7.29 0.50 -11.81
C CYS A 171 -7.20 0.51 -13.34
N TRP A 172 -7.70 -0.53 -13.99
CA TRP A 172 -7.48 -0.79 -15.42
C TRP A 172 -8.41 0.02 -16.33
N LEU A 173 -9.74 -0.06 -16.13
CA LEU A 173 -10.68 0.69 -16.97
C LEU A 173 -10.60 2.20 -16.70
N ALA A 174 -10.75 2.64 -15.44
CA ALA A 174 -10.71 4.07 -15.14
C ALA A 174 -9.32 4.69 -15.36
N GLY A 175 -8.25 3.98 -14.98
CA GLY A 175 -6.87 4.43 -15.22
C GLY A 175 -6.49 4.44 -16.69
N GLY A 176 -6.86 3.39 -17.43
CA GLY A 176 -6.62 3.27 -18.87
C GLY A 176 -7.40 4.29 -19.68
N TYR A 177 -8.66 4.53 -19.35
CA TYR A 177 -9.44 5.60 -19.98
C TYR A 177 -8.80 6.97 -19.74
N ASN A 178 -8.39 7.29 -18.50
CA ASN A 178 -7.70 8.54 -18.22
C ASN A 178 -6.35 8.64 -18.97
N TYR A 179 -5.64 7.53 -19.12
CA TYR A 179 -4.42 7.47 -19.91
C TYR A 179 -4.67 7.84 -21.37
N LEU A 180 -5.65 7.20 -22.01
CA LEU A 180 -5.97 7.44 -23.42
C LEU A 180 -6.54 8.84 -23.70
N THR A 181 -7.36 9.37 -22.79
CA THR A 181 -8.11 10.62 -23.04
C THR A 181 -7.41 11.88 -22.54
N VAL A 182 -6.62 11.77 -21.47
CA VAL A 182 -6.00 12.92 -20.81
C VAL A 182 -4.48 12.86 -20.87
N TYR A 183 -3.89 11.71 -20.55
CA TYR A 183 -2.45 11.64 -20.38
C TYR A 183 -1.71 11.92 -21.69
N GLY A 184 -2.03 11.17 -22.76
CA GLY A 184 -1.31 11.26 -24.04
C GLY A 184 -1.36 12.64 -24.69
N SER A 185 -2.48 13.35 -24.58
CA SER A 185 -2.69 14.64 -25.25
C SER A 185 -2.33 15.86 -24.40
N ARG A 186 -2.39 15.76 -23.06
CA ARG A 186 -2.24 16.93 -22.18
C ARG A 186 -1.09 16.83 -21.18
N ILE A 187 -0.73 15.63 -20.75
CA ILE A 187 0.28 15.45 -19.69
C ILE A 187 1.61 15.00 -20.27
N LYS A 188 1.60 14.11 -21.26
CA LYS A 188 2.81 13.62 -21.92
C LYS A 188 3.65 14.75 -22.54
N PRO A 189 3.09 15.68 -23.35
CA PRO A 189 3.89 16.75 -23.96
C PRO A 189 4.55 17.64 -22.90
N VAL A 190 3.78 18.02 -21.88
CA VAL A 190 4.24 18.84 -20.75
C VAL A 190 5.41 18.19 -19.99
N ILE A 191 5.37 16.86 -19.79
CA ILE A 191 6.47 16.15 -19.13
C ILE A 191 7.72 16.11 -20.01
N LEU A 192 7.55 15.88 -21.31
CA LEU A 192 8.67 15.76 -22.26
C LEU A 192 9.36 17.09 -22.55
N GLU A 193 8.60 18.19 -22.58
CA GLU A 193 9.13 19.54 -22.77
C GLU A 193 9.63 20.15 -21.44
N GLY A 194 9.18 19.60 -20.31
CA GLY A 194 9.58 20.02 -18.97
C GLY A 194 10.98 19.55 -18.55
N PRO A 195 11.41 19.90 -17.33
CA PRO A 195 12.77 19.64 -16.84
C PRO A 195 13.10 18.17 -16.58
N TYR A 196 12.11 17.26 -16.63
CA TYR A 196 12.26 15.85 -16.25
C TYR A 196 11.64 14.88 -17.28
N PRO A 197 12.10 14.86 -18.54
CA PRO A 197 11.55 14.00 -19.59
C PRO A 197 11.72 12.50 -19.30
N TRP A 198 12.79 12.13 -18.57
CA TRP A 198 13.07 10.76 -18.14
C TRP A 198 11.90 10.11 -17.37
N ALA A 199 11.05 10.93 -16.75
CA ALA A 199 9.87 10.45 -16.04
C ALA A 199 8.89 9.78 -17.02
N HIS A 200 8.69 10.33 -18.22
CA HIS A 200 7.92 9.62 -19.24
C HIS A 200 8.70 8.42 -19.78
N GLU A 201 9.94 8.66 -20.23
CA GLU A 201 10.74 7.68 -20.98
C GLU A 201 11.02 6.38 -20.20
N ILE A 202 11.17 6.48 -18.87
CA ILE A 202 11.51 5.33 -18.02
C ILE A 202 10.32 4.94 -17.14
N ILE A 203 9.80 5.88 -16.35
CA ILE A 203 8.83 5.55 -15.30
C ILE A 203 7.46 5.25 -15.88
N MET A 204 6.97 6.02 -16.86
CA MET A 204 5.69 5.70 -17.51
C MET A 204 5.77 4.44 -18.34
N GLU A 205 6.84 4.25 -19.11
CA GLU A 205 7.04 3.03 -19.89
C GLU A 205 6.98 1.78 -18.99
N ALA A 206 7.73 1.79 -17.88
CA ALA A 206 7.69 0.69 -16.91
C ALA A 206 6.30 0.53 -16.26
N LYS A 207 5.64 1.66 -15.93
CA LYS A 207 4.31 1.66 -15.34
C LYS A 207 3.27 1.04 -16.27
N GLU A 208 3.35 1.28 -17.57
CA GLU A 208 2.43 0.72 -18.57
C GLU A 208 2.54 -0.81 -18.63
N HIS A 209 3.76 -1.36 -18.52
CA HIS A 209 3.97 -2.81 -18.44
C HIS A 209 3.37 -3.40 -17.16
N VAL A 210 3.68 -2.80 -16.00
CA VAL A 210 3.11 -3.23 -14.70
C VAL A 210 1.59 -3.16 -14.72
N PHE A 211 1.03 -2.12 -15.32
CA PHE A 211 -0.40 -1.90 -15.46
C PHE A 211 -1.11 -3.01 -16.24
N VAL A 212 -0.49 -3.55 -17.30
CA VAL A 212 -1.05 -4.65 -18.08
C VAL A 212 -0.98 -5.99 -17.34
N PHE A 213 0.10 -6.25 -16.58
CA PHE A 213 0.24 -7.51 -15.84
C PHE A 213 -0.64 -7.61 -14.61
N LEU A 214 -0.99 -6.48 -13.97
CA LEU A 214 -1.69 -6.49 -12.70
C LEU A 214 -3.09 -7.16 -12.74
N PRO A 215 -3.97 -6.89 -13.74
CA PRO A 215 -5.23 -7.62 -13.90
C PRO A 215 -5.04 -9.12 -14.09
N VAL A 216 -4.02 -9.54 -14.85
CA VAL A 216 -3.73 -10.96 -15.12
C VAL A 216 -3.35 -11.68 -13.82
N ILE A 217 -2.48 -11.09 -13.01
CA ILE A 217 -2.05 -11.68 -11.73
C ILE A 217 -3.22 -11.73 -10.74
N ALA A 218 -4.02 -10.66 -10.63
CA ALA A 218 -5.18 -10.62 -9.75
C ALA A 218 -6.23 -11.68 -10.14
N LEU A 219 -6.53 -11.79 -11.44
CA LEU A 219 -7.45 -12.79 -11.97
C LEU A 219 -6.93 -14.21 -11.75
N ALA A 220 -5.65 -14.47 -12.02
CA ALA A 220 -5.04 -15.78 -11.78
C ALA A 220 -5.14 -16.19 -10.30
N LEU A 221 -4.86 -15.27 -9.36
CA LEU A 221 -5.04 -15.51 -7.93
C LEU A 221 -6.50 -15.85 -7.60
N SER A 222 -7.46 -15.06 -8.08
CA SER A 222 -8.89 -15.29 -7.85
C SER A 222 -9.39 -16.61 -8.43
N LEU A 223 -9.02 -16.94 -9.67
CA LEU A 223 -9.43 -18.20 -10.32
C LEU A 223 -8.81 -19.41 -9.62
N THR A 224 -7.54 -19.32 -9.22
CA THR A 224 -6.89 -20.38 -8.44
C THR A 224 -7.62 -20.62 -7.13
N LEU A 225 -8.00 -19.54 -6.42
CA LEU A 225 -8.77 -19.63 -5.17
C LEU A 225 -10.20 -20.13 -5.37
N TYR A 226 -10.81 -19.87 -6.53
CA TYR A 226 -12.14 -20.36 -6.89
C TYR A 226 -12.16 -21.89 -6.99
N VAL A 227 -11.21 -22.47 -7.71
CA VAL A 227 -11.15 -23.93 -7.94
C VAL A 227 -10.55 -24.71 -6.76
N LEU A 228 -9.77 -24.05 -5.91
CA LEU A 228 -9.11 -24.68 -4.76
C LEU A 228 -10.11 -25.19 -3.72
N ASP A 229 -10.01 -26.45 -3.33
CA ASP A 229 -10.84 -27.03 -2.27
C ASP A 229 -10.34 -26.68 -0.85
N ARG A 230 -11.19 -26.92 0.15
CA ARG A 230 -10.90 -26.58 1.54
C ARG A 230 -9.80 -27.44 2.14
N ASP A 231 -9.71 -28.72 1.78
CA ASP A 231 -8.74 -29.63 2.38
C ASP A 231 -7.32 -29.26 1.92
N THR A 232 -7.13 -29.08 0.61
CA THR A 232 -5.87 -28.59 0.03
C THR A 232 -5.49 -27.24 0.63
N PHE A 233 -6.43 -26.29 0.73
CA PHE A 233 -6.14 -24.99 1.34
C PHE A 233 -5.69 -25.10 2.81
N LEU A 234 -6.25 -26.00 3.62
CA LEU A 234 -5.91 -26.12 5.04
C LEU A 234 -4.67 -26.97 5.30
N ASN A 235 -4.42 -27.99 4.48
CA ASN A 235 -3.40 -28.99 4.75
C ASN A 235 -2.12 -28.80 3.90
N ASP A 236 -2.22 -28.21 2.71
CA ASP A 236 -1.06 -27.98 1.84
C ASP A 236 -0.39 -26.62 2.09
N VAL A 237 0.71 -26.66 2.85
CA VAL A 237 1.54 -25.48 3.13
C VAL A 237 2.23 -24.95 1.87
N SER A 238 2.63 -25.81 0.94
CA SER A 238 3.31 -25.43 -0.30
C SER A 238 2.37 -24.64 -1.19
N PHE A 239 1.15 -25.15 -1.37
CA PHE A 239 0.11 -24.47 -2.15
C PHE A 239 -0.21 -23.09 -1.57
N ARG A 240 -0.39 -23.00 -0.24
CA ARG A 240 -0.58 -21.70 0.43
C ARG A 240 0.61 -20.75 0.23
N ARG A 241 1.85 -21.25 0.23
CA ARG A 241 3.01 -20.40 -0.06
C ARG A 241 2.95 -19.85 -1.49
N ALA A 242 2.58 -20.67 -2.47
CA ALA A 242 2.42 -20.21 -3.86
C ALA A 242 1.34 -19.13 -3.99
N LEU A 243 0.18 -19.32 -3.36
CA LEU A 243 -0.88 -18.29 -3.26
C LEU A 243 -0.37 -17.02 -2.60
N GLY A 244 0.37 -17.16 -1.49
CA GLY A 244 0.97 -16.06 -0.77
C GLY A 244 1.95 -15.27 -1.63
N THR A 245 2.85 -15.96 -2.35
CA THR A 245 3.80 -15.32 -3.28
C THR A 245 3.08 -14.57 -4.38
N THR A 246 2.01 -15.15 -4.95
CA THR A 246 1.20 -14.49 -5.99
C THR A 246 0.53 -13.23 -5.44
N ALA A 247 -0.05 -13.29 -4.24
CA ALA A 247 -0.65 -12.13 -3.58
C ALA A 247 0.39 -11.06 -3.18
N TYR A 248 1.60 -11.46 -2.78
CA TYR A 248 2.72 -10.54 -2.52
C TYR A 248 3.16 -9.83 -3.80
N LEU A 249 3.28 -10.55 -4.91
CA LEU A 249 3.62 -9.97 -6.20
C LEU A 249 2.56 -8.96 -6.64
N ALA A 250 1.28 -9.31 -6.55
CA ALA A 250 0.18 -8.39 -6.84
C ALA A 250 0.23 -7.13 -5.96
N LEU A 251 0.45 -7.30 -4.64
CA LEU A 251 0.54 -6.19 -3.71
C LEU A 251 1.73 -5.28 -4.03
N PHE A 252 2.88 -5.86 -4.31
CA PHE A 252 4.07 -5.12 -4.73
C PHE A 252 3.80 -4.30 -5.99
N MET A 253 3.20 -4.90 -7.02
CA MET A 253 2.85 -4.23 -8.27
C MET A 253 1.88 -3.06 -8.03
N VAL A 254 0.87 -3.23 -7.16
CA VAL A 254 -0.06 -2.14 -6.79
C VAL A 254 0.69 -0.98 -6.12
N LEU A 255 1.55 -1.25 -5.16
CA LEU A 255 2.32 -0.22 -4.46
C LEU A 255 3.32 0.47 -5.39
N LEU A 256 3.93 -0.28 -6.31
CA LEU A 256 4.83 0.25 -7.33
C LEU A 256 4.09 1.20 -8.29
N MET A 257 2.88 0.82 -8.71
CA MET A 257 1.99 1.67 -9.52
C MET A 257 1.66 3.00 -8.83
N PHE A 258 1.41 2.98 -7.53
CA PHE A 258 1.19 4.20 -6.75
C PHE A 258 2.42 5.10 -6.75
N LEU A 259 3.59 4.54 -6.47
CA LEU A 259 4.85 5.29 -6.45
C LEU A 259 5.12 5.94 -7.81
N MET A 260 5.05 5.16 -8.88
CA MET A 260 5.23 5.65 -10.25
C MET A 260 4.17 6.70 -10.60
N GLY A 261 2.90 6.48 -10.24
CA GLY A 261 1.83 7.45 -10.43
C GLY A 261 2.09 8.78 -9.74
N ALA A 262 2.64 8.76 -8.52
CA ALA A 262 3.02 9.95 -7.77
C ALA A 262 4.16 10.73 -8.44
N ILE A 263 5.18 10.02 -8.97
CA ILE A 263 6.27 10.62 -9.75
C ILE A 263 5.73 11.36 -10.97
N ILE A 264 4.89 10.69 -11.76
CA ILE A 264 4.37 11.24 -13.02
C ILE A 264 3.41 12.40 -12.82
N SER A 265 2.52 12.29 -11.84
CA SER A 265 1.60 13.38 -11.49
C SER A 265 2.38 14.64 -11.11
N ASN A 266 3.44 14.44 -10.34
CA ASN A 266 4.26 15.53 -9.86
C ASN A 266 5.12 16.15 -10.98
N THR A 267 5.79 15.37 -11.83
CA THR A 267 6.55 15.92 -12.96
C THR A 267 5.66 16.63 -13.97
N GLY A 268 4.42 16.16 -14.17
CA GLY A 268 3.44 16.84 -15.00
C GLY A 268 2.99 18.20 -14.45
N LYS A 269 2.98 18.39 -13.11
CA LYS A 269 2.74 19.70 -12.50
C LYS A 269 3.90 20.64 -12.72
N ILE A 270 5.12 20.20 -12.43
CA ILE A 270 6.34 20.99 -12.63
C ILE A 270 6.45 21.47 -14.08
N GLY A 271 6.24 20.57 -15.04
CA GLY A 271 6.32 20.95 -16.46
C GLY A 271 5.24 21.95 -16.89
N ALA A 272 4.10 22.01 -16.20
CA ALA A 272 3.03 22.97 -16.51
C ALA A 272 3.26 24.36 -15.89
N GLU A 273 4.23 24.49 -14.97
CA GLU A 273 4.62 25.74 -14.33
C GLU A 273 5.76 26.47 -15.08
N VAL A 274 6.34 25.82 -16.10
CA VAL A 274 7.41 26.35 -16.99
C VAL A 274 6.79 26.84 -18.29
#